data_AF-A0AAF0JPL1-F1
#
_entry.id   AF-A0AAF0JPL1-F1
#
_cell.length_a   1.000
_cell.length_b   1.000
_cell.length_c   1.000
_cell.angle_alpha   90.00
_cell.angle_beta   90.00
_cell.angle_gamma   90.00
#
_symmetry.space_group_name_H-M   'P 1'
#
loop_
_entity.id
_entity.type
_entity.pdbx_description
1 polymer ?
#
loop_
_entity_poly.entity_id
_entity_poly.type
_entity_poly.pdbx_seq_one_letter_code
_entity_poly.pdbx_strand_id
1 'polypeptide(L)'
;MPKVFARTIVFKPMVYKSNGVELTVYDGEEISWREIEINETDRDKLIDKMIIEASTMAYQNKVDEGYSFIWMEIPGIEVIEGEGDYSKAETIFYPKPVQAHKIVFYKSNGDKVVPVKEIVIERGKYIYDGYITVNNLDFDLIEIHTSNGTRLLLKEELKIPSLSKVATTTETQKKAKRKRKKKRKTSTKTKKAEKKSKKKTTKRKRKKRKKKSKSK
;
A
#
# COMPACT_ATOMS: atom_id res chain seq x y z
N MET A 1 -36.96 -9.81 -5.82
CA MET A 1 -35.65 -9.13 -5.85
C MET A 1 -35.05 -9.26 -4.46
N PRO A 2 -33.78 -9.66 -4.31
CA PRO A 2 -33.13 -9.73 -3.01
C PRO A 2 -33.01 -8.32 -2.41
N LYS A 3 -33.39 -8.24 -1.13
CA LYS A 3 -33.25 -7.06 -0.29
C LYS A 3 -31.93 -7.19 0.47
N VAL A 4 -31.02 -6.26 0.27
CA VAL A 4 -29.69 -6.26 0.87
C VAL A 4 -29.63 -5.18 1.94
N PHE A 5 -29.15 -5.52 3.13
CA PHE A 5 -28.91 -4.53 4.17
C PHE A 5 -27.52 -3.94 4.01
N ALA A 6 -27.43 -2.62 3.94
CA ALA A 6 -26.17 -1.89 3.88
C ALA A 6 -25.97 -1.08 5.17
N ARG A 7 -24.85 -1.32 5.86
CA ARG A 7 -24.38 -0.52 7.00
C ARG A 7 -23.13 0.24 6.60
N THR A 8 -23.05 1.51 6.96
CA THR A 8 -21.86 2.34 6.80
C THR A 8 -21.30 2.68 8.17
N ILE A 9 -20.05 2.27 8.42
CA ILE A 9 -19.33 2.58 9.64
C ILE A 9 -18.07 3.35 9.29
N VAL A 10 -17.89 4.49 9.95
CA VAL A 10 -16.69 5.32 9.82
C VAL A 10 -15.78 5.07 11.01
N PHE A 11 -14.52 4.82 10.73
CA PHE A 11 -13.46 4.59 11.71
C PHE A 11 -12.54 5.80 11.74
N LYS A 12 -12.61 6.56 12.83
CA LYS A 12 -11.74 7.73 13.05
C LYS A 12 -10.54 7.32 13.91
N PRO A 13 -9.29 7.55 13.47
CA PRO A 13 -8.11 7.19 14.23
C PRO A 13 -8.00 8.07 15.47
N MET A 14 -7.63 7.45 16.57
CA MET A 14 -7.30 8.12 17.82
C MET A 14 -6.03 7.50 18.41
N VAL A 15 -5.28 8.33 19.13
CA VAL A 15 -4.08 7.88 19.83
C VAL A 15 -4.46 7.42 21.22
N TYR A 16 -4.32 6.12 21.48
CA TYR A 16 -4.53 5.54 22.79
C TYR A 16 -3.21 5.47 23.56
N LYS A 17 -3.16 6.09 24.74
CA LYS A 17 -1.96 6.14 25.60
C LYS A 17 -2.26 5.44 26.92
N SER A 18 -1.50 4.41 27.25
CA SER A 18 -1.61 3.72 28.53
C SER A 18 -0.28 3.15 29.01
N ASN A 19 0.11 3.55 30.23
CA ASN A 19 1.27 3.02 30.95
C ASN A 19 2.60 3.04 30.17
N GLY A 20 2.84 4.04 29.31
CA GLY A 20 4.05 4.12 28.48
C GLY A 20 3.98 3.37 27.14
N VAL A 21 2.80 2.90 26.74
CA VAL A 21 2.52 2.44 25.37
C VAL A 21 1.57 3.41 24.72
N GLU A 22 1.86 3.72 23.47
CA GLU A 22 1.05 4.55 22.60
C GLU A 22 0.69 3.73 21.36
N LEU A 23 -0.59 3.61 21.04
CA LEU A 23 -1.03 2.93 19.83
C LEU A 23 -2.17 3.64 19.11
N THR A 24 -2.30 3.38 17.81
CA THR A 24 -3.49 3.76 17.05
C THR A 24 -4.63 2.81 17.38
N VAL A 25 -5.76 3.36 17.81
CA VAL A 25 -7.06 2.67 17.80
C VAL A 25 -8.06 3.52 17.02
N TYR A 26 -9.19 2.94 16.69
CA TYR A 26 -10.25 3.61 15.93
C TYR A 26 -11.53 3.66 16.72
N ASP A 27 -12.20 4.81 16.67
CA ASP A 27 -13.60 4.95 17.07
C ASP A 27 -14.49 4.65 15.87
N GLY A 28 -15.31 3.60 15.99
CA GLY A 28 -16.28 3.19 14.98
C GLY A 28 -17.63 3.87 15.22
N GLU A 29 -18.09 4.64 14.25
CA GLU A 29 -19.37 5.36 14.25
C GLU A 29 -20.24 4.85 13.11
N GLU A 30 -21.39 4.24 13.42
CA GLU A 30 -22.38 3.86 12.40
C GLU A 30 -23.16 5.11 11.96
N ILE A 31 -23.02 5.48 10.69
CA ILE A 31 -23.61 6.70 10.14
C ILE A 31 -24.84 6.44 9.26
N SER A 32 -24.99 5.21 8.77
CA SER A 32 -26.09 4.85 7.88
C SER A 32 -26.41 3.38 8.01
N TRP A 33 -27.71 3.09 8.05
CA TRP A 33 -28.25 1.74 7.95
C TRP A 33 -29.49 1.78 7.06
N ARG A 34 -29.42 1.11 5.90
CA ARG A 34 -30.49 1.14 4.91
C ARG A 34 -30.62 -0.16 4.15
N GLU A 35 -31.81 -0.37 3.59
CA GLU A 35 -32.09 -1.47 2.70
C GLU A 35 -31.88 -1.03 1.24
N ILE A 36 -31.26 -1.89 0.44
CA ILE A 36 -30.98 -1.67 -0.98
C ILE A 36 -31.57 -2.84 -1.76
N GLU A 37 -32.41 -2.55 -2.74
CA GLU A 37 -32.94 -3.57 -3.64
C GLU A 37 -31.97 -3.77 -4.80
N ILE A 38 -31.43 -5.00 -4.91
CA ILE A 38 -30.57 -5.36 -6.03
C ILE A 38 -31.37 -6.23 -7.01
N ASN A 39 -31.49 -5.74 -8.24
CA ASN A 39 -32.18 -6.43 -9.31
C ASN A 39 -31.26 -7.51 -9.92
N GLU A 40 -31.06 -8.59 -9.17
CA GLU A 40 -30.32 -9.77 -9.62
C GLU A 40 -30.81 -11.02 -8.89
N THR A 41 -30.93 -12.13 -9.62
CA THR A 41 -31.38 -13.43 -9.06
C THR A 41 -30.29 -14.48 -9.05
N ASP A 42 -29.27 -14.30 -9.89
CA ASP A 42 -28.08 -15.15 -9.92
C ASP A 42 -27.16 -14.77 -8.75
N ARG A 43 -26.70 -15.78 -8.00
CA ARG A 43 -25.91 -15.59 -6.77
C ARG A 43 -24.59 -14.88 -7.06
N ASP A 44 -23.88 -15.29 -8.11
CA ASP A 44 -22.54 -14.76 -8.37
C ASP A 44 -22.63 -13.29 -8.84
N LYS A 45 -23.59 -13.00 -9.72
CA LYS A 45 -23.87 -11.62 -10.16
C LYS A 45 -24.40 -10.73 -9.05
N LEU A 46 -25.15 -11.31 -8.09
CA LEU A 46 -25.61 -10.59 -6.91
C LEU A 46 -24.43 -10.18 -6.04
N ILE A 47 -23.47 -11.08 -5.79
CA ILE A 47 -22.24 -10.77 -5.06
C ILE A 47 -21.45 -9.68 -5.79
N ASP A 48 -21.25 -9.81 -7.10
CA ASP A 48 -20.53 -8.81 -7.89
C ASP A 48 -21.19 -7.41 -7.79
N LYS A 49 -22.52 -7.35 -7.87
CA LYS A 49 -23.28 -6.10 -7.68
C LYS A 49 -23.15 -5.56 -6.26
N MET A 50 -23.18 -6.42 -5.24
CA MET A 50 -22.96 -6.02 -3.84
C MET A 50 -21.56 -5.43 -3.66
N ILE A 51 -20.53 -6.02 -4.26
CA ILE A 51 -19.16 -5.48 -4.22
C ILE A 51 -19.11 -4.10 -4.85
N ILE A 52 -19.65 -3.95 -6.06
CA ILE A 52 -19.64 -2.66 -6.78
C ILE A 52 -20.38 -1.57 -5.99
N GLU A 53 -21.56 -1.89 -5.44
CA GLU A 53 -22.35 -0.95 -4.66
C GLU A 53 -21.65 -0.58 -3.34
N ALA A 54 -21.08 -1.58 -2.63
CA ALA A 54 -20.32 -1.35 -1.41
C ALA A 54 -19.10 -0.48 -1.66
N SER A 55 -18.31 -0.75 -2.71
CA SER A 55 -17.16 0.09 -3.07
C SER A 55 -17.59 1.52 -3.45
N THR A 56 -18.70 1.67 -4.16
CA THR A 56 -19.24 3.00 -4.53
C THR A 56 -19.65 3.79 -3.30
N MET A 57 -20.37 3.14 -2.37
CA MET A 57 -20.77 3.74 -1.10
C MET A 57 -19.56 4.08 -0.22
N ALA A 58 -18.53 3.22 -0.18
CA ALA A 58 -17.32 3.46 0.58
C ALA A 58 -16.59 4.72 0.07
N TYR A 59 -16.48 4.84 -1.26
CA TYR A 59 -15.88 6.01 -1.91
C TYR A 59 -16.66 7.30 -1.63
N GLN A 60 -18.00 7.25 -1.69
CA GLN A 60 -18.85 8.41 -1.41
C GLN A 60 -18.79 8.88 0.05
N ASN A 61 -18.58 7.95 0.98
CA ASN A 61 -18.49 8.24 2.42
C ASN A 61 -17.03 8.31 2.90
N LYS A 62 -16.06 8.47 1.99
CA LYS A 62 -14.66 8.62 2.34
C LYS A 62 -14.49 9.80 3.29
N VAL A 63 -13.68 9.58 4.33
CA VAL A 63 -13.31 10.61 5.30
C VAL A 63 -11.84 10.97 5.18
N ASP A 64 -11.51 12.19 5.59
CA ASP A 64 -10.14 12.62 5.76
C ASP A 64 -9.54 11.97 7.01
N GLU A 65 -8.35 11.37 6.88
CA GLU A 65 -7.61 10.70 7.97
C GLU A 65 -8.47 9.68 8.73
N GLY A 66 -8.77 8.56 8.08
CA GLY A 66 -9.60 7.50 8.61
C GLY A 66 -10.15 6.61 7.50
N TYR A 67 -11.12 5.76 7.86
CA TYR A 67 -11.68 4.77 6.96
C TYR A 67 -13.20 4.76 7.01
N SER A 68 -13.85 4.58 5.86
CA SER A 68 -15.27 4.24 5.77
C SER A 68 -15.38 2.81 5.26
N PHE A 69 -16.11 1.97 5.99
CA PHE A 69 -16.39 0.60 5.59
C PHE A 69 -17.91 0.40 5.41
N ILE A 70 -18.26 -0.36 4.39
CA ILE A 70 -19.62 -0.70 4.02
C ILE A 70 -19.81 -2.20 4.18
N TRP A 71 -20.72 -2.61 5.06
CA TRP A 71 -21.16 -3.99 5.18
C TRP A 71 -22.46 -4.15 4.41
N MET A 72 -22.44 -5.02 3.40
CA MET A 72 -23.64 -5.44 2.68
C MET A 72 -23.95 -6.89 3.03
N GLU A 73 -25.14 -7.12 3.58
CA GLU A 73 -25.53 -8.40 4.18
C GLU A 73 -26.86 -8.89 3.60
N ILE A 74 -26.89 -10.18 3.25
CA ILE A 74 -28.09 -10.99 3.06
C ILE A 74 -27.86 -12.36 3.69
N PRO A 75 -28.92 -13.18 3.91
CA PRO A 75 -28.73 -14.51 4.49
C PRO A 75 -27.68 -15.34 3.73
N GLY A 76 -26.58 -15.66 4.42
CA GLY A 76 -25.49 -16.49 3.89
C GLY A 76 -24.47 -15.77 3.00
N ILE A 77 -24.57 -14.45 2.81
CA ILE A 77 -23.60 -13.66 2.03
C ILE A 77 -23.31 -12.34 2.73
N GLU A 78 -22.03 -12.05 2.93
CA GLU A 78 -21.53 -10.79 3.46
C GLU A 78 -20.46 -10.24 2.49
N VAL A 79 -20.59 -8.97 2.14
CA VAL A 79 -19.60 -8.21 1.38
C VAL A 79 -19.18 -7.02 2.21
N ILE A 80 -17.86 -6.81 2.36
CA ILE A 80 -17.31 -5.71 3.12
C ILE A 80 -16.28 -5.00 2.26
N GLU A 81 -16.53 -3.74 1.95
CA GLU A 81 -15.63 -2.88 1.19
C GLU A 81 -15.26 -1.66 2.03
N GLY A 82 -14.03 -1.18 1.90
CA GLY A 82 -13.51 -0.07 2.67
C GLY A 82 -12.67 0.89 1.84
N GLU A 83 -12.78 2.18 2.12
CA GLU A 83 -12.00 3.23 1.48
C GLU A 83 -11.52 4.23 2.54
N GLY A 84 -10.28 4.68 2.41
CA GLY A 84 -9.68 5.61 3.36
C GLY A 84 -8.15 5.57 3.33
N ASP A 85 -7.56 6.41 4.17
CA ASP A 85 -6.12 6.43 4.41
C ASP A 85 -5.85 7.04 5.78
N TYR A 86 -4.80 6.57 6.44
CA TYR A 86 -4.28 7.14 7.67
C TYR A 86 -2.77 7.37 7.51
N SER A 87 -2.36 8.63 7.45
CA SER A 87 -1.00 9.01 7.03
C SER A 87 0.11 8.55 7.96
N LYS A 88 -0.24 8.19 9.21
CA LYS A 88 0.71 7.72 10.24
C LYS A 88 0.70 6.20 10.42
N ALA A 89 0.02 5.45 9.55
CA ALA A 89 0.06 3.99 9.59
C ALA A 89 1.48 3.49 9.28
N GLU A 90 2.06 2.73 10.21
CA GLU A 90 3.37 2.08 10.06
C GLU A 90 3.24 0.58 9.74
N THR A 91 2.12 -0.04 10.14
CA THR A 91 1.84 -1.46 9.93
C THR A 91 0.34 -1.71 9.83
N ILE A 92 -0.02 -2.90 9.34
CA ILE A 92 -1.40 -3.39 9.24
C ILE A 92 -1.57 -4.54 10.24
N PHE A 93 -2.29 -4.28 11.32
CA PHE A 93 -2.59 -5.24 12.38
C PHE A 93 -3.70 -6.20 11.99
N TYR A 94 -4.65 -5.79 11.14
CA TYR A 94 -5.71 -6.65 10.63
C TYR A 94 -6.11 -6.20 9.22
N PRO A 95 -6.63 -7.10 8.35
CA PRO A 95 -7.09 -6.72 7.02
C PRO A 95 -8.42 -5.94 7.02
N LYS A 96 -9.13 -5.92 8.15
CA LYS A 96 -10.35 -5.14 8.39
C LYS A 96 -10.32 -4.60 9.83
N PRO A 97 -11.02 -3.51 10.17
CA PRO A 97 -11.16 -3.08 11.55
C PRO A 97 -11.79 -4.16 12.42
N VAL A 98 -11.17 -4.47 13.55
CA VAL A 98 -11.65 -5.47 14.51
C VAL A 98 -11.68 -4.86 15.91
N GLN A 99 -12.70 -5.18 16.69
CA GLN A 99 -12.78 -4.67 18.05
C GLN A 99 -11.63 -5.22 18.89
N ALA A 100 -10.87 -4.33 19.53
CA ALA A 100 -9.76 -4.70 20.41
C ALA A 100 -10.25 -4.85 21.86
N HIS A 101 -9.72 -5.84 22.57
CA HIS A 101 -10.05 -6.10 23.97
C HIS A 101 -8.86 -5.84 24.89
N LYS A 102 -7.70 -6.39 24.53
CA LYS A 102 -6.46 -6.17 25.27
C LYS A 102 -5.23 -6.43 24.41
N ILE A 103 -4.11 -5.87 24.84
CA ILE A 103 -2.80 -6.08 24.25
C ILE A 103 -1.84 -6.51 25.35
N VAL A 104 -1.17 -7.64 25.16
CA VAL A 104 -0.21 -8.19 26.11
C VAL A 104 1.18 -8.21 25.46
N PHE A 105 2.17 -7.70 26.17
CA PHE A 105 3.56 -7.73 25.78
C PHE A 105 4.26 -8.83 26.54
N TYR A 106 5.09 -9.58 25.84
CA TYR A 106 5.84 -10.68 26.41
C TYR A 106 7.33 -10.54 26.16
N LYS A 107 8.12 -11.07 27.10
CA LYS A 107 9.56 -11.23 26.99
C LYS A 107 9.92 -12.71 27.04
N SER A 108 10.83 -13.10 26.16
CA SER A 108 11.45 -14.43 26.21
C SER A 108 12.46 -14.50 27.35
N ASN A 109 12.34 -15.52 28.17
CA ASN A 109 13.26 -15.85 29.25
C ASN A 109 13.64 -17.33 29.13
N GLY A 110 14.68 -17.60 28.34
CA GLY A 110 15.06 -18.96 27.94
C GLY A 110 13.97 -19.59 27.07
N ASP A 111 13.42 -20.72 27.52
CA ASP A 111 12.38 -21.47 26.79
C ASP A 111 10.95 -21.00 27.10
N LYS A 112 10.79 -19.97 27.94
CA LYS A 112 9.48 -19.48 28.38
C LYS A 112 9.23 -18.06 27.90
N VAL A 113 7.97 -17.78 27.59
CA VAL A 113 7.49 -16.46 27.21
C VAL A 113 6.64 -15.94 28.37
N VAL A 114 7.06 -14.85 29.00
CA VAL A 114 6.43 -14.32 30.22
C VAL A 114 5.79 -12.97 29.92
N PRO A 115 4.53 -12.73 30.32
CA PRO A 115 3.88 -11.44 30.13
C PRO A 115 4.58 -10.40 31.00
N VAL A 116 5.05 -9.33 30.37
CA VAL A 116 5.70 -8.20 31.05
C VAL A 116 4.78 -6.99 31.20
N LYS A 117 3.74 -6.90 30.36
CA LYS A 117 2.76 -5.83 30.44
C LYS A 117 1.44 -6.23 29.79
N GLU A 118 0.33 -5.82 30.39
CA GLU A 118 -1.00 -5.92 29.81
C GLU A 118 -1.64 -4.53 29.72
N ILE A 119 -2.37 -4.30 28.62
CA ILE A 119 -3.16 -3.10 28.38
C ILE A 119 -4.56 -3.53 28.02
N VAL A 120 -5.52 -3.19 28.87
CA VAL A 120 -6.94 -3.35 28.55
C VAL A 120 -7.37 -2.17 27.69
N ILE A 121 -8.09 -2.47 26.61
CA ILE A 121 -8.65 -1.48 25.69
C ILE A 121 -10.13 -1.32 26.02
N GLU A 122 -10.59 -0.06 26.05
CA GLU A 122 -11.99 0.26 26.28
C GLU A 122 -12.91 -0.38 25.23
N ARG A 123 -14.16 -0.68 25.62
CA ARG A 123 -15.16 -1.21 24.69
C ARG A 123 -15.46 -0.19 23.59
N GLY A 124 -15.80 -0.67 22.40
CA GLY A 124 -16.08 0.17 21.24
C GLY A 124 -14.86 0.69 20.49
N LYS A 125 -13.64 0.32 20.90
CA LYS A 125 -12.40 0.66 20.18
C LYS A 125 -11.99 -0.46 19.24
N TYR A 126 -11.54 -0.07 18.06
CA TYR A 126 -11.13 -0.98 16.99
C TYR A 126 -9.64 -0.85 16.68
N ILE A 127 -9.05 -1.91 16.14
CA ILE A 127 -7.69 -1.92 15.62
C ILE A 127 -7.72 -2.37 14.16
N TYR A 128 -6.94 -1.71 13.32
CA TYR A 128 -6.86 -2.00 11.89
C TYR A 128 -5.41 -1.89 11.42
N ASP A 129 -4.98 -0.69 11.06
CA ASP A 129 -3.62 -0.30 10.75
C ASP A 129 -3.19 0.85 11.67
N GLY A 130 -1.91 1.20 11.68
CA GLY A 130 -1.42 2.24 12.57
C GLY A 130 -0.02 1.98 13.07
N TYR A 131 0.26 2.44 14.28
CA TYR A 131 1.52 2.22 14.95
C TYR A 131 1.30 1.75 16.39
N ILE A 132 2.30 1.07 16.93
CA ILE A 132 2.44 0.79 18.36
C ILE A 132 3.85 1.26 18.75
N THR A 133 3.92 2.27 19.59
CA THR A 133 5.16 2.75 20.21
C THR A 133 5.18 2.34 21.67
N VAL A 134 6.28 1.72 22.08
CA VAL A 134 6.47 1.19 23.43
C VAL A 134 7.68 1.87 24.04
N ASN A 135 7.48 2.64 25.11
CA ASN A 135 8.56 3.35 25.79
C ASN A 135 9.06 2.55 27.00
N ASN A 136 10.38 2.37 27.09
CA ASN A 136 11.08 1.77 28.23
C ASN A 136 10.59 0.36 28.64
N LEU A 137 10.07 -0.43 27.69
CA LEU A 137 9.71 -1.83 27.92
C LEU A 137 10.55 -2.72 27.00
N ASP A 138 11.21 -3.70 27.60
CA ASP A 138 11.86 -4.76 26.84
C ASP A 138 10.85 -5.89 26.59
N PHE A 139 10.54 -6.15 25.33
CA PHE A 139 9.60 -7.17 24.90
C PHE A 139 10.07 -7.75 23.56
N ASP A 140 9.68 -9.00 23.32
CA ASP A 140 9.99 -9.76 22.09
C ASP A 140 8.73 -10.06 21.28
N LEU A 141 7.56 -10.14 21.93
CA LEU A 141 6.30 -10.54 21.32
C LEU A 141 5.15 -9.67 21.83
N ILE A 142 4.21 -9.38 20.94
CA ILE A 142 2.94 -8.70 21.23
C ILE A 142 1.80 -9.66 20.90
N GLU A 143 0.87 -9.80 21.83
CA GLU A 143 -0.40 -10.50 21.65
C GLU A 143 -1.53 -9.48 21.65
N ILE A 144 -2.29 -9.42 20.55
CA ILE A 144 -3.45 -8.53 20.40
C ILE A 144 -4.72 -9.39 20.44
N HIS A 145 -5.50 -9.27 21.50
CA HIS A 145 -6.79 -9.94 21.63
C HIS A 145 -7.90 -9.09 21.03
N THR A 146 -8.62 -9.67 20.08
CA THR A 146 -9.71 -9.01 19.36
C THR A 146 -10.95 -9.89 19.28
N SER A 147 -12.06 -9.33 18.78
CA SER A 147 -13.28 -10.09 18.51
C SER A 147 -13.09 -11.20 17.46
N ASN A 148 -12.09 -11.08 16.57
CA ASN A 148 -11.79 -12.08 15.54
C ASN A 148 -10.70 -13.07 15.98
N GLY A 149 -10.37 -13.09 17.27
CA GLY A 149 -9.33 -13.92 17.85
C GLY A 149 -8.05 -13.15 18.19
N THR A 150 -6.98 -13.90 18.39
CA THR A 150 -5.69 -13.37 18.81
C THR A 150 -4.74 -13.24 17.61
N ARG A 151 -4.06 -12.10 17.49
CA ARG A 151 -2.90 -11.95 16.60
C ARG A 151 -1.61 -11.80 17.41
N LEU A 152 -0.61 -12.58 17.01
CA LEU A 152 0.75 -12.46 17.51
C LEU A 152 1.57 -11.60 16.55
N LEU A 153 2.38 -10.71 17.10
CA LEU A 153 3.27 -9.84 16.35
C LEU A 153 4.65 -9.78 17.00
N LEU A 154 5.68 -9.95 16.18
CA LEU A 154 7.06 -9.68 16.58
C LEU A 154 7.34 -8.18 16.55
N LYS A 155 8.36 -7.76 17.29
CA LYS A 155 8.79 -6.37 17.36
C LYS A 155 9.13 -5.79 15.99
N GLU A 156 9.67 -6.61 15.10
CA GLU A 156 10.06 -6.25 13.73
C GLU A 156 8.85 -6.00 12.82
N GLU A 157 7.71 -6.63 13.10
CA GLU A 157 6.48 -6.52 12.30
C GLU A 157 5.71 -5.22 12.57
N LEU A 158 6.10 -4.47 13.60
CA LEU A 158 5.53 -3.15 13.90
C LEU A 158 5.82 -2.10 12.83
N LYS A 159 6.85 -2.32 12.01
CA LYS A 159 7.25 -1.40 10.94
C LYS A 159 7.30 -2.14 9.61
N ILE A 160 6.21 -2.08 8.86
CA ILE A 160 6.22 -2.57 7.49
C ILE A 160 6.86 -1.47 6.63
N PRO A 161 7.95 -1.76 5.88
CA PRO A 161 8.52 -0.77 4.99
C PRO A 161 7.50 -0.39 3.91
N SER A 162 7.11 0.89 3.88
CA SER A 162 6.13 1.41 2.92
C SER A 162 6.57 1.14 1.47
N LEU A 163 5.68 0.56 0.65
CA LEU A 163 5.93 0.25 -0.77
C LEU A 163 6.33 1.49 -1.60
N SER A 164 6.00 2.70 -1.14
CA SER A 164 6.46 3.97 -1.72
C SER A 164 8.01 4.09 -1.80
N LYS A 165 8.75 3.45 -0.88
CA LYS A 165 10.21 3.38 -0.90
C LYS A 165 10.77 2.35 -1.90
N VAL A 166 9.95 1.36 -2.28
CA VAL A 166 10.30 0.32 -3.25
C VAL A 166 10.04 0.80 -4.71
N ALA A 167 9.01 1.61 -4.92
CA ALA A 167 8.72 2.22 -6.22
C ALA A 167 9.77 3.28 -6.63
N THR A 168 10.26 4.07 -5.68
CA THR A 168 11.23 5.14 -5.95
C THR A 168 12.60 4.62 -6.41
N THR A 169 13.03 3.45 -5.94
CA THR A 169 14.27 2.78 -6.38
C THR A 169 14.16 2.22 -7.79
N THR A 170 12.99 1.71 -8.20
CA THR A 170 12.79 1.20 -9.57
C THR A 170 12.61 2.32 -10.60
N GLU A 171 11.99 3.44 -10.21
CA GLU A 171 11.87 4.63 -11.06
C GLU A 171 13.21 5.35 -11.31
N THR A 172 14.02 5.55 -10.27
CA THR A 172 15.35 6.17 -10.41
C THR A 172 16.28 5.29 -11.26
N GLN A 173 16.22 3.97 -11.13
CA GLN A 173 16.96 3.05 -12.00
C GLN A 173 16.45 3.04 -13.45
N LYS A 174 15.13 3.14 -13.69
CA LYS A 174 14.56 3.29 -15.05
C LYS A 174 14.93 4.63 -15.69
N LYS A 175 14.94 5.73 -14.94
CA LYS A 175 15.37 7.07 -15.40
C LYS A 175 16.88 7.10 -15.68
N ALA A 176 17.70 6.42 -14.87
CA ALA A 176 19.14 6.26 -15.11
C ALA A 176 19.45 5.44 -16.38
N LYS A 177 18.73 4.33 -16.62
CA LYS A 177 18.85 3.54 -17.86
C LYS A 177 18.37 4.31 -19.11
N ARG A 178 17.33 5.14 -19.01
CA ARG A 178 16.87 6.02 -20.12
C ARG A 178 17.87 7.13 -20.45
N LYS A 179 18.53 7.75 -19.47
CA LYS A 179 19.61 8.75 -19.72
C LYS A 179 20.84 8.13 -20.38
N ARG A 180 21.23 6.89 -20.03
CA ARG A 180 22.33 6.16 -20.69
C ARG A 180 22.03 5.79 -22.16
N LYS A 181 20.77 5.49 -22.52
CA LYS A 181 20.38 5.24 -23.92
C LYS A 181 20.34 6.50 -24.79
N LYS A 182 20.00 7.69 -24.25
CA LYS A 182 20.03 8.96 -25.01
C LYS A 182 21.46 9.42 -25.33
N LYS A 183 22.43 9.30 -24.41
CA LYS A 183 23.85 9.65 -24.70
C LYS A 183 24.51 8.74 -25.76
N ARG A 184 24.05 7.50 -25.96
CA ARG A 184 24.58 6.58 -26.97
C ARG A 184 24.10 6.88 -28.41
N LYS A 185 23.00 7.63 -28.59
CA LYS A 185 22.51 8.02 -29.93
C LYS A 185 23.11 9.33 -30.47
N THR A 186 23.67 10.18 -29.61
CA THR A 186 24.36 11.41 -30.04
C THR A 186 25.81 11.18 -30.44
N SER A 187 26.51 10.21 -29.84
CA SER A 187 27.92 9.92 -30.19
C SER A 187 28.12 9.14 -31.51
N THR A 188 27.04 8.55 -32.05
CA THR A 188 27.07 7.83 -33.34
C THR A 188 26.77 8.71 -34.55
N LYS A 189 26.19 9.91 -34.38
CA LYS A 189 25.95 10.86 -35.48
C LYS A 189 27.18 11.71 -35.81
N THR A 190 28.03 12.05 -34.84
CA THR A 190 29.28 12.82 -35.08
C THR A 190 30.38 12.00 -35.76
N LYS A 191 30.51 10.69 -35.46
CA LYS A 191 31.51 9.83 -36.13
C LYS A 191 31.21 9.49 -37.60
N LYS A 192 29.96 9.66 -38.08
CA LYS A 192 29.60 9.44 -39.50
C LYS A 192 29.82 10.69 -40.38
N ALA A 193 29.90 11.89 -39.80
CA ALA A 193 30.18 13.12 -40.54
C ALA A 193 31.67 13.27 -40.89
N GLU A 194 32.59 12.92 -39.99
CA GLU A 194 34.04 12.98 -40.26
C GLU A 194 34.53 11.97 -41.32
N LYS A 195 33.87 10.80 -41.44
CA LYS A 195 34.23 9.81 -42.48
C LYS A 195 33.77 10.21 -43.89
N LYS A 196 32.82 11.14 -44.05
CA LYS A 196 32.37 11.63 -45.36
C LYS A 196 33.22 12.79 -45.90
N SER A 197 33.85 13.61 -45.05
CA SER A 197 34.74 14.69 -45.50
C SER A 197 36.12 14.17 -45.97
N LYS A 198 36.66 13.12 -45.35
CA LYS A 198 37.94 12.49 -45.76
C LYS A 198 37.88 11.69 -47.08
N LYS A 199 36.68 11.33 -47.57
CA LYS A 199 36.49 10.60 -48.85
C LYS A 199 36.38 11.53 -50.08
N LYS A 200 36.10 12.82 -49.90
CA LYS A 200 36.05 13.81 -51.01
C LYS A 200 37.42 14.39 -51.35
N THR A 201 38.36 14.48 -50.40
CA THR A 201 39.73 14.95 -50.62
C THR A 201 40.63 13.92 -51.32
N THR A 202 40.39 12.62 -51.14
CA THR A 202 41.15 11.54 -51.80
C THR A 202 40.74 11.30 -53.26
N LYS A 203 39.48 11.59 -53.66
CA LYS A 203 39.06 11.55 -55.08
C LYS A 203 39.60 12.73 -55.92
N ARG A 204 39.81 13.91 -55.33
CA ARG A 204 40.41 15.07 -56.04
C ARG A 204 41.92 14.91 -56.29
N LYS A 205 42.68 14.25 -55.39
CA LYS A 205 44.11 13.96 -55.61
C LYS A 205 44.36 12.87 -56.67
N ARG A 206 43.44 11.90 -56.82
CA ARG A 206 43.56 10.81 -57.80
C ARG A 206 43.26 11.25 -59.26
N LYS A 207 42.45 12.31 -59.46
CA LYS A 207 42.23 12.91 -60.80
C LYS A 207 43.39 13.81 -61.29
N LYS A 208 44.18 14.42 -60.40
CA LYS A 208 45.39 15.18 -60.80
C LYS A 208 46.57 14.28 -61.21
N ARG A 209 46.68 13.06 -60.67
CA ARG A 209 47.73 12.09 -61.07
C ARG A 209 47.49 11.43 -62.44
N LYS A 210 46.25 11.27 -62.91
CA LYS A 210 45.95 10.72 -64.25
C LYS A 210 46.10 11.71 -65.42
N LYS A 211 46.20 13.03 -65.16
CA LYS A 211 46.49 14.04 -66.20
C LYS A 211 47.98 14.27 -66.44
N LYS A 212 48.87 13.89 -65.50
CA LYS A 212 50.33 13.99 -65.65
C LYS A 212 50.99 12.76 -66.31
N SER A 213 50.24 11.68 -66.54
CA SER A 213 50.74 10.46 -67.21
C SER A 213 50.29 10.35 -68.68
N LYS A 214 49.76 11.44 -69.27
CA LYS A 214 49.45 11.56 -70.70
C LYS A 214 50.27 12.67 -71.39
N SER A 215 51.34 13.13 -70.73
CA SER A 215 52.37 13.99 -71.32
C SER A 215 53.71 13.23 -71.25
N LYS A 216 53.81 12.20 -72.07
CA LYS A 216 55.01 11.64 -72.65
C LYS A 216 54.56 10.93 -73.92
#